data_AF-A0A485B2N3-F1
#
_entry.id   AF-A0A485B2N3-F1
#
_cell.length_a   1.000
_cell.length_b   1.000
_cell.length_c   1.000
_cell.angle_alpha   90.00
_cell.angle_beta   90.00
_cell.angle_gamma   90.00
#
_symmetry.space_group_name_H-M   'P 1'
#
loop_
_entity.id
_entity.type
_entity.pdbx_description
1 polymer ?
#
loop_
_entity_poly.entity_id
_entity_poly.type
_entity_poly.pdbx_seq_one_letter_code
_entity_poly.pdbx_strand_id
1 'polypeptide(L)'
;MGGGALVNLGFCFIRLAKVKNLSIKADFSLAKPLIVSNILLSALGGLMWYLQFFFYAWGHASIPAQYDYMSWMLHMSFYVLCGGLVGLVLKEWKNAGIRPVSVLSLGCVVIIIAANIVGLGMAS
;
A
#
# COMPACT_ATOMS: atom_id res chain seq x y z
N MET A 1 11.51 -2.82 8.08
CA MET A 1 11.12 -1.55 7.41
C MET A 1 12.29 -0.73 6.82
N GLY A 2 13.56 -0.94 7.21
CA GLY A 2 14.69 -0.16 6.65
C GLY A 2 15.03 -0.40 5.17
N GLY A 3 14.73 -1.59 4.62
CA GLY A 3 15.04 -1.92 3.23
C GLY A 3 14.32 -1.05 2.20
N GLY A 4 13.03 -0.76 2.41
CA GLY A 4 12.25 0.10 1.51
C GLY A 4 12.71 1.55 1.52
N ALA A 5 13.09 2.07 2.70
CA ALA A 5 13.63 3.42 2.83
C ALA A 5 14.99 3.54 2.11
N LEU A 6 15.88 2.56 2.27
CA LEU A 6 17.19 2.55 1.60
C LEU A 6 17.06 2.48 0.08
N VAL A 7 16.16 1.65 -0.44
CA VAL A 7 15.95 1.50 -1.89
C VAL A 7 15.31 2.77 -2.48
N ASN A 8 14.29 3.35 -1.84
CA ASN A 8 13.68 4.59 -2.32
C ASN A 8 14.64 5.77 -2.23
N LEU A 9 15.38 5.92 -1.13
CA LEU A 9 16.37 6.98 -0.99
C LEU A 9 17.48 6.81 -2.02
N GLY A 10 18.01 5.59 -2.19
CA GLY A 10 19.01 5.27 -3.19
C GLY A 10 18.53 5.60 -4.61
N PHE A 11 17.31 5.21 -4.97
CA PHE A 11 16.71 5.52 -6.26
C PHE A 11 16.54 7.04 -6.46
N CYS A 12 16.06 7.76 -5.45
CA CYS A 12 15.93 9.21 -5.49
C CYS A 12 17.29 9.90 -5.73
N PHE A 13 18.35 9.50 -5.01
CA PHE A 13 19.70 10.06 -5.20
C PHE A 13 20.29 9.72 -6.57
N ILE A 14 20.12 8.49 -7.06
CA ILE A 14 20.58 8.08 -8.39
C ILE A 14 19.84 8.88 -9.48
N ARG A 15 18.54 9.12 -9.32
CA ARG A 15 17.72 9.89 -10.26
C ARG A 15 18.07 11.38 -10.25
N LEU A 16 18.33 11.95 -9.06
CA LEU A 16 18.88 13.30 -8.89
C LEU A 16 20.24 13.47 -9.58
N ALA A 17 21.10 12.44 -9.54
CA ALA A 17 22.41 12.49 -10.17
C ALA A 17 22.37 12.30 -11.71
N LYS A 18 21.46 11.46 -12.22
CA LYS A 18 21.39 11.15 -13.67
C LYS A 18 20.48 12.07 -14.48
N VAL A 19 19.46 12.70 -13.87
CA VAL A 19 18.50 13.53 -14.59
C VAL A 19 18.84 15.02 -14.41
N LYS A 20 19.50 15.62 -15.40
CA LYS A 20 19.92 17.04 -15.40
C LYS A 20 18.77 18.06 -15.33
N ASN A 21 17.52 17.64 -15.55
CA ASN A 21 16.32 18.47 -15.42
C ASN A 21 15.74 18.52 -13.99
N LEU A 22 16.18 17.64 -13.09
CA LEU A 22 15.77 17.69 -11.68
C LEU A 22 16.83 18.46 -10.88
N SER A 23 16.43 19.57 -10.29
CA SER A 23 17.31 20.39 -9.45
C SER A 23 16.64 20.68 -8.12
N ILE A 24 17.34 20.40 -7.02
CA ILE A 24 16.90 20.73 -5.65
C ILE A 24 16.58 22.22 -5.53
N LYS A 25 17.27 23.09 -6.27
CA LYS A 25 16.99 24.54 -6.30
C LYS A 25 15.65 24.88 -6.96
N ALA A 26 15.17 24.08 -7.90
CA ALA A 26 13.85 24.26 -8.52
C ALA A 26 12.72 23.74 -7.62
N ASP A 27 12.95 22.65 -6.89
CA ASP A 27 11.97 22.11 -5.93
C ASP A 27 11.78 23.03 -4.70
N PHE A 28 12.85 23.68 -4.22
CA PHE A 28 12.76 24.69 -3.15
C PHE A 28 12.26 26.06 -3.64
N SER A 29 12.17 26.28 -4.96
CA SER A 29 11.55 27.46 -5.58
C SER A 29 10.02 27.36 -5.62
N LEU A 30 9.47 26.18 -5.33
CA LEU A 30 8.02 25.97 -5.27
C LEU A 30 7.40 26.67 -4.05
N ALA A 31 6.12 27.02 -4.17
CA ALA A 31 5.39 27.73 -3.13
C ALA A 31 5.45 26.96 -1.80
N LYS A 32 5.89 27.64 -0.72
CA LYS A 32 5.94 27.11 0.65
C LYS A 32 4.71 26.28 1.09
N PRO A 33 3.44 26.68 0.80
CA PRO A 33 2.29 25.88 1.18
C PRO A 33 2.25 24.49 0.50
N LEU A 34 2.71 24.36 -0.75
CA LEU A 34 2.74 23.07 -1.45
C LEU A 34 3.75 22.11 -0.82
N ILE A 35 4.90 22.63 -0.37
CA ILE A 35 5.92 21.84 0.32
C ILE A 35 5.39 21.30 1.65
N VAL A 36 4.70 22.15 2.43
CA VAL A 36 4.09 21.74 3.70
C VAL A 36 3.01 20.68 3.48
N SER A 37 2.10 20.88 2.52
CA SER A 37 1.07 19.89 2.19
C SER A 37 1.66 18.56 1.75
N ASN A 38 2.70 18.57 0.91
CA ASN A 38 3.37 17.33 0.47
C ASN A 38 4.03 16.58 1.63
N ILE A 39 4.67 17.30 2.56
CA ILE A 39 5.29 16.69 3.75
C ILE A 39 4.20 16.11 4.65
N LEU A 40 3.11 16.85 4.90
CA LEU A 40 2.01 16.38 5.74
C LEU A 40 1.31 15.15 5.14
N LEU A 41 1.04 15.15 3.83
CA LEU A 41 0.45 14.00 3.15
C LEU A 41 1.38 12.78 3.17
N SER A 42 2.69 12.98 2.98
CA SER A 42 3.68 11.90 3.08
C SER A 42 3.77 11.33 4.49
N ALA A 43 3.77 12.20 5.51
CA ALA A 43 3.77 11.80 6.92
C ALA A 43 2.49 11.07 7.30
N LEU A 44 1.33 11.54 6.83
CA LEU A 44 0.04 10.89 7.06
C LEU A 44 -0.01 9.51 6.40
N GLY A 45 0.45 9.37 5.15
CA GLY A 45 0.55 8.07 4.49
C GLY A 45 1.46 7.10 5.25
N GLY A 46 2.61 7.58 5.73
CA GLY A 46 3.52 6.79 6.57
C GLY A 46 2.90 6.38 7.91
N LEU A 47 2.14 7.29 8.54
CA LEU A 47 1.45 7.01 9.80
C LEU A 47 0.33 5.97 9.60
N MET A 48 -0.47 6.09 8.55
CA MET A 48 -1.51 5.11 8.22
C MET A 48 -0.90 3.72 7.94
N TRP A 49 0.24 3.67 7.25
CA TRP A 49 0.98 2.44 7.01
C TRP A 49 1.49 1.80 8.31
N TYR A 50 2.01 2.61 9.24
CA TYR A 50 2.45 2.08 10.54
C TYR A 50 1.27 1.60 11.40
N LEU A 51 0.19 2.38 11.43
CA LEU A 51 -1.04 2.03 12.15
C LEU A 51 -1.64 0.70 11.68
N GLN A 52 -1.49 0.36 10.40
CA GLN A 52 -1.89 -0.95 9.87
C GLN A 52 -1.26 -2.11 10.68
N PHE A 53 0.06 -2.08 10.88
CA PHE A 53 0.77 -3.12 11.63
C PHE A 53 0.50 -3.05 13.13
N PHE A 54 0.30 -1.84 13.67
CA PHE A 54 -0.06 -1.65 15.07
C PHE A 54 -1.41 -2.31 15.40
N PHE A 55 -2.45 -2.04 14.60
CA PHE A 55 -3.76 -2.67 14.77
C PHE A 55 -3.73 -4.17 14.51
N TYR A 56 -2.91 -4.63 13.56
CA TYR A 56 -2.67 -6.06 13.34
C TYR A 56 -2.10 -6.73 14.59
N ALA A 57 -1.02 -6.17 15.17
CA ALA A 57 -0.38 -6.74 16.36
C ALA A 57 -1.32 -6.75 17.58
N TRP A 58 -2.12 -5.69 17.74
CA TRP A 58 -3.15 -5.63 18.78
C TRP A 58 -4.21 -6.73 18.59
N GLY A 59 -4.73 -6.90 17.37
CA GLY A 59 -5.72 -7.93 17.07
C GLY A 59 -5.16 -9.35 17.21
N HIS A 60 -3.91 -9.56 16.78
CA HIS A 60 -3.20 -10.83 16.87
C HIS A 60 -2.97 -11.27 18.33
N ALA A 61 -2.76 -10.34 19.26
CA ALA A 61 -2.62 -10.65 20.69
C ALA A 61 -3.91 -11.26 21.32
N SER A 62 -5.06 -11.09 20.67
CA SER A 62 -6.35 -11.61 21.14
C SER A 62 -6.73 -12.96 20.49
N ILE A 63 -5.91 -13.48 19.57
CA ILE A 63 -6.19 -14.71 18.81
C ILE A 63 -5.29 -15.84 19.34
N PRO A 64 -5.81 -17.08 19.54
CA PRO A 64 -4.98 -18.21 19.92
C PRO A 64 -3.98 -18.60 18.82
N ALA A 65 -2.75 -18.93 19.23
CA ALA A 65 -1.56 -19.12 18.37
C ALA A 65 -1.72 -20.12 17.19
N GLN A 66 -2.73 -20.99 17.24
CA GLN A 66 -3.06 -21.92 16.16
C GLN A 66 -3.56 -21.23 14.87
N TYR A 67 -4.01 -19.97 14.95
CA TYR A 67 -4.52 -19.20 13.80
C TYR A 67 -3.59 -18.07 13.32
N ASP A 68 -2.37 -17.97 13.84
CA ASP A 68 -1.43 -16.87 13.51
C ASP A 68 -1.12 -16.77 12.01
N TYR A 69 -0.90 -17.91 11.36
CA TYR A 69 -0.65 -17.97 9.91
C TYR A 69 -1.83 -17.42 9.10
N MET A 70 -3.05 -17.71 9.55
CA MET A 70 -4.29 -17.30 8.89
C MET A 70 -4.54 -15.80 9.09
N SER A 71 -4.29 -15.28 10.30
CA SER A 71 -4.40 -13.86 10.61
C SER A 71 -3.51 -13.02 9.69
N TRP A 72 -2.25 -13.44 9.50
CA TRP A 72 -1.32 -12.75 8.60
C TRP A 72 -1.78 -12.78 7.13
N MET A 73 -2.19 -13.95 6.63
CA MET A 73 -2.65 -14.11 5.24
C MET A 73 -3.90 -13.28 4.96
N LEU A 74 -4.90 -13.33 5.86
CA LEU A 74 -6.14 -12.56 5.73
C LEU A 74 -5.85 -11.06 5.80
N HIS A 75 -4.97 -10.61 6.70
CA HIS A 75 -4.63 -9.20 6.82
C HIS A 75 -3.96 -8.65 5.54
N MET A 76 -2.96 -9.34 4.99
CA MET A 76 -2.25 -8.91 3.79
C MET A 76 -3.13 -8.94 2.54
N SER A 77 -3.97 -9.96 2.40
CA SER A 77 -4.89 -10.08 1.26
C SER A 77 -6.04 -9.08 1.33
N PHE A 78 -6.59 -8.83 2.52
CA PHE A 78 -7.61 -7.80 2.73
C PHE A 78 -7.09 -6.39 2.43
N TYR A 79 -5.84 -6.09 2.82
CA TYR A 79 -5.18 -4.84 2.48
C TYR A 79 -5.15 -4.61 0.96
N VAL A 80 -4.71 -5.61 0.17
CA VAL A 80 -4.65 -5.51 -1.29
C VAL A 80 -6.05 -5.39 -1.90
N LEU A 81 -7.03 -6.12 -1.36
CA LEU A 81 -8.41 -6.08 -1.84
C LEU A 81 -9.06 -4.71 -1.60
N CYS A 82 -8.98 -4.17 -0.39
CA CYS A 82 -9.53 -2.84 -0.07
C CYS A 82 -8.82 -1.74 -0.85
N GLY A 83 -7.49 -1.80 -0.96
CA GLY A 83 -6.72 -0.84 -1.76
C GLY A 83 -7.11 -0.87 -3.24
N GLY A 84 -7.26 -2.06 -3.82
CA GLY A 84 -7.73 -2.24 -5.18
C GLY A 84 -9.16 -1.73 -5.39
N LEU A 85 -10.07 -2.04 -4.47
CA LEU A 85 -11.46 -1.61 -4.53
C LEU A 85 -11.60 -0.08 -4.46
N VAL A 86 -10.90 0.57 -3.50
CA VAL A 86 -10.92 2.03 -3.36
C VAL A 86 -10.33 2.70 -4.61
N GLY A 87 -9.23 2.16 -5.16
CA GLY A 87 -8.65 2.66 -6.41
C GLY A 87 -9.61 2.55 -7.61
N LEU A 88 -10.40 1.47 -7.68
CA LEU A 88 -11.46 1.31 -8.68
C LEU A 88 -12.63 2.30 -8.45
N VAL A 89 -13.06 2.49 -7.20
CA VAL A 89 -14.16 3.40 -6.82
C VAL A 89 -13.81 4.86 -7.11
N LEU A 90 -12.58 5.28 -6.82
CA LEU A 90 -12.07 6.63 -7.14
C LEU A 90 -11.84 6.85 -8.65
N LYS A 91 -12.07 5.82 -9.49
CA LYS A 91 -11.92 5.85 -10.95
C LYS A 91 -10.53 6.32 -11.41
N GLU A 92 -9.51 6.14 -10.58
CA GLU A 92 -8.13 6.56 -10.88
C GLU A 92 -7.58 5.87 -12.14
N TRP A 93 -8.12 4.69 -12.46
CA TRP A 93 -7.69 3.86 -13.57
C TRP A 93 -8.43 4.13 -14.89
N LYS A 94 -9.30 5.14 -14.95
CA LYS A 94 -10.11 5.45 -16.15
C LYS A 94 -9.25 5.73 -17.40
N ASN A 95 -8.03 6.26 -17.22
CA ASN A 95 -7.09 6.54 -18.31
C ASN A 95 -5.98 5.50 -18.47
N ALA A 96 -5.92 4.46 -17.61
CA ALA A 96 -4.84 3.46 -17.63
C ALA A 96 -5.07 2.31 -18.64
N GLY A 97 -6.25 2.26 -19.27
CA GLY A 97 -6.64 1.21 -20.22
C GLY A 97 -7.28 -0.02 -19.57
N ILE A 98 -7.82 -0.92 -20.40
CA ILE A 98 -8.66 -2.05 -19.95
C ILE A 98 -7.83 -3.16 -19.28
N ARG A 99 -6.60 -3.39 -19.75
CA ARG A 99 -5.73 -4.48 -19.27
C ARG A 99 -5.39 -4.37 -17.78
N PRO A 100 -4.86 -3.25 -17.25
CA PRO A 100 -4.52 -3.14 -15.82
C PRO A 100 -5.76 -3.23 -14.92
N VAL A 101 -6.89 -2.64 -15.33
CA VAL A 101 -8.16 -2.74 -14.60
C VAL A 101 -8.66 -4.19 -14.54
N SER A 102 -8.57 -4.92 -15.65
CA SER A 102 -8.97 -6.32 -15.71
C SER A 102 -8.09 -7.22 -14.83
N VAL A 103 -6.77 -7.00 -14.82
CA VAL A 103 -5.85 -7.78 -13.96
C VAL A 103 -6.10 -7.48 -12.49
N LEU A 104 -6.31 -6.21 -12.12
CA LEU A 104 -6.64 -5.82 -10.75
C LEU A 104 -7.97 -6.46 -10.30
N SER A 105 -9.01 -6.38 -11.14
CA SER A 105 -10.31 -6.98 -10.84
C SER A 105 -10.22 -8.51 -10.71
N LEU A 106 -9.47 -9.19 -11.58
CA LEU A 106 -9.26 -10.63 -11.51
C LEU A 106 -8.51 -11.02 -10.23
N GLY A 107 -7.51 -10.24 -9.82
CA GLY A 107 -6.82 -10.40 -8.54
C GLY A 107 -7.76 -10.28 -7.34
N CYS A 108 -8.67 -9.29 -7.34
CA CYS A 108 -9.69 -9.16 -6.29
C CYS A 108 -10.60 -10.39 -6.21
N VAL A 109 -11.05 -10.92 -7.36
CA VAL A 109 -11.89 -12.13 -7.40
C VAL A 109 -11.14 -13.35 -6.84
N VAL A 110 -9.87 -13.52 -7.21
CA VAL A 110 -9.03 -14.62 -6.68
C VAL A 110 -8.89 -14.52 -5.16
N ILE A 111 -8.67 -13.32 -4.61
CA ILE A 111 -8.58 -13.11 -3.16
C ILE A 111 -9.89 -13.49 -2.46
N ILE A 112 -11.05 -13.10 -3.02
CA ILE A 112 -12.36 -13.44 -2.46
C ILE A 112 -12.56 -14.95 -2.45
N ILE A 113 -12.23 -15.65 -3.54
CA ILE A 113 -12.36 -17.11 -3.63
C ILE A 113 -11.44 -17.77 -2.60
N ALA A 114 -10.18 -17.35 -2.49
CA ALA A 114 -9.23 -17.88 -1.53
C ALA A 114 -9.72 -17.69 -0.07
N ALA A 115 -10.29 -16.52 0.25
CA ALA A 115 -10.85 -16.25 1.57
C ALA A 115 -12.05 -17.17 1.91
N ASN A 116 -12.91 -17.48 0.94
CA ASN A 116 -14.03 -18.41 1.14
C ASN A 116 -13.56 -19.86 1.36
N ILE A 117 -12.56 -20.32 0.59
CA ILE A 117 -11.98 -21.67 0.76
C ILE A 117 -11.38 -21.82 2.16
N VAL A 118 -10.63 -20.80 2.59
CA VAL A 118 -10.07 -20.74 3.94
C VAL A 118 -11.16 -20.78 5.01
N GLY A 119 -12.22 -19.97 4.85
CA GLY A 119 -13.33 -19.93 5.80
C GLY A 119 -14.07 -21.27 5.91
N LEU A 120 -14.24 -22.00 4.80
CA LEU A 120 -14.81 -23.34 4.79
C LEU A 120 -13.91 -24.36 5.51
N GLY A 121 -12.60 -24.26 5.34
CA GLY A 121 -11.64 -25.12 6.05
C GLY A 121 -11.54 -24.85 7.56
N MET A 122 -12.08 -23.73 8.05
CA MET A 122 -12.19 -23.42 9.48
C MET A 122 -13.49 -23.92 10.11
N ALA A 123 -14.51 -24.20 9.29
CA ALA A 123 -15.82 -24.66 9.74
C ALA A 123 -15.93 -26.19 9.86
N SER A 124 -14.93 -26.93 9.35
CA SER A 124 -14.78 -28.39 9.43
C SER A 124 -13.80 -28.80 10.51
#